data_AF-A0A0G1M3B0-F1
#
_entry.id   AF-A0A0G1M3B0-F1
#
_cell.length_a   1.000
_cell.length_b   1.000
_cell.length_c   1.000
_cell.angle_alpha   90.00
_cell.angle_beta   90.00
_cell.angle_gamma   90.00
#
_symmetry.space_group_name_H-M   'P 1'
#
loop_
_entity.id
_entity.type
_entity.pdbx_description
1 polymer ?
#
loop_
_entity_poly.entity_id
_entity_poly.type
_entity_poly.pdbx_seq_one_letter_code
_entity_poly.pdbx_strand_id
1 'polypeptide(L)' 'LRYPLKYLYKKSPLSVEDYPNAGVLYVLSQKNYDFSQPGVWELRSFLPYKVVLLSEIDDNYGVFKLIK' A
#
# COMPACT_ATOMS: atom_id res chain seq x y z
N LEU A 1 5.67 -8.14 5.10
CA LEU A 1 5.54 -6.78 4.52
C LEU A 1 5.17 -5.67 5.52
N ARG A 2 4.61 -5.94 6.71
CA ARG A 2 4.35 -4.91 7.75
C ARG A 2 5.62 -4.36 8.42
N TYR A 3 6.70 -5.13 8.44
CA TYR A 3 7.96 -4.77 9.12
C TYR A 3 8.82 -3.71 8.41
N PRO A 4 9.00 -3.71 7.07
CA PRO A 4 9.78 -2.70 6.37
C PRO A 4 9.29 -1.26 6.57
N LEU A 5 7.96 -1.03 6.54
CA LEU A 5 7.39 0.31 6.74
C LEU A 5 7.62 0.84 8.16
N LYS A 6 7.50 -0.02 9.18
CA LYS A 6 7.77 0.33 10.57
C LYS A 6 9.24 0.65 10.80
N TYR A 7 10.13 -0.15 10.23
CA TYR A 7 11.58 -0.05 10.49
C TYR A 7 12.25 1.06 9.66
N LEU A 8 11.95 1.16 8.37
CA LEU A 8 12.61 2.12 7.47
C LEU A 8 11.95 3.51 7.52
N TYR A 9 10.64 3.58 7.73
CA TYR A 9 9.88 4.82 7.58
C TYR A 9 9.19 5.31 8.85
N LYS A 10 9.38 4.62 9.99
CA LYS A 10 8.72 4.91 11.29
C LYS A 10 7.20 5.04 11.18
N LYS A 11 6.58 4.31 10.25
CA LYS A 11 5.12 4.29 10.06
C LYS A 11 4.52 3.06 10.73
N SER A 12 3.47 3.26 11.52
CA SER A 12 2.66 2.19 12.08
C SER A 12 1.50 1.87 11.14
N PRO A 13 1.07 0.59 11.03
CA PRO A 13 -0.17 0.26 10.36
C PRO A 13 -1.35 0.92 11.08
N LEU A 14 -2.38 1.29 10.31
CA LEU A 14 -3.63 1.81 10.83
C LEU A 14 -4.44 0.71 11.54
N SER A 15 -5.37 1.10 12.41
CA SER A 15 -6.39 0.18 12.91
C SER A 15 -7.33 -0.23 11.78
N VAL A 16 -8.00 -1.38 11.91
CA VAL A 16 -8.88 -1.92 10.86
C VAL A 16 -9.93 -0.91 10.40
N GLU A 17 -10.44 -0.15 11.36
CA GLU A 17 -11.54 0.82 11.24
C GLU A 17 -11.10 2.10 10.50
N ASP A 18 -9.80 2.40 10.50
CA ASP A 18 -9.24 3.63 9.96
C ASP A 18 -8.82 3.49 8.48
N TYR A 19 -8.63 2.26 7.99
CA TYR A 19 -8.21 2.00 6.61
C TYR A 19 -9.14 2.62 5.55
N PRO A 20 -10.48 2.48 5.62
CA PRO A 20 -11.39 3.08 4.65
C PRO A 20 -11.35 4.62 4.65
N ASN A 21 -10.95 5.22 5.77
CA ASN A 21 -10.95 6.66 6.00
C ASN A 21 -9.58 7.31 5.77
N ALA A 22 -8.55 6.52 5.41
CA ALA A 22 -7.25 7.06 5.09
C ALA A 22 -7.31 8.02 3.88
N GLY A 23 -6.41 9.00 3.83
CA GLY A 23 -6.22 9.80 2.60
C GLY A 23 -5.23 9.14 1.64
N VAL A 24 -4.28 8.39 2.18
CA VAL A 24 -3.19 7.74 1.44
C VAL A 24 -2.80 6.43 2.12
N LEU A 25 -2.56 5.38 1.32
CA LEU A 25 -1.89 4.16 1.77
C LEU A 25 -0.54 4.00 1.08
N TYR A 26 0.44 3.47 1.81
CA TYR A 26 1.74 3.10 1.26
C TYR A 26 1.86 1.58 1.27
N VAL A 27 2.16 0.99 0.12
CA VAL A 27 2.15 -0.46 -0.09
C VAL A 27 3.46 -0.89 -0.71
N LEU A 28 4.17 -1.81 -0.08
CA LEU A 28 5.28 -2.52 -0.70
C LEU A 28 4.72 -3.76 -1.38
N SER A 29 4.85 -3.85 -2.70
CA SER A 29 4.31 -4.95 -3.50
C SER A 29 5.22 -5.29 -4.68
N GLN A 30 4.93 -6.40 -5.35
CA GLN A 30 5.55 -6.72 -6.63
C GLN A 30 5.08 -5.73 -7.71
N LYS A 31 5.95 -5.42 -8.68
CA LYS A 31 5.64 -4.47 -9.78
C LYS A 31 4.48 -4.94 -10.66
N ASN A 32 4.25 -6.25 -10.75
CA ASN A 32 3.16 -6.87 -11.50
C ASN A 32 1.89 -7.14 -10.66
N TYR A 33 1.82 -6.65 -9.42
CA TYR A 33 0.65 -6.84 -8.58
C TYR A 33 -0.57 -6.13 -9.15
N ASP A 34 -1.70 -6.85 -9.26
CA ASP A 34 -2.95 -6.27 -9.73
C ASP A 34 -3.66 -5.50 -8.60
N PHE A 35 -3.47 -4.18 -8.60
CA PHE A 35 -4.12 -3.27 -7.67
C PHE A 35 -5.60 -3.01 -7.99
N SER A 36 -6.12 -3.45 -9.14
CA SER A 36 -7.55 -3.34 -9.48
C SER A 36 -8.39 -4.43 -8.81
N GLN A 37 -7.79 -5.59 -8.54
CA GLN A 37 -8.42 -6.72 -7.85
C GLN A 37 -7.55 -7.19 -6.66
N PRO A 38 -7.37 -6.33 -5.63
CA PRO A 38 -6.43 -6.65 -4.57
C PRO A 38 -6.88 -7.87 -3.76
N GLY A 39 -5.95 -8.78 -3.46
CA GLY A 39 -6.20 -9.98 -2.65
C GLY A 39 -6.41 -9.72 -1.15
N VAL A 40 -6.06 -8.53 -0.66
CA VAL A 40 -6.10 -8.18 0.77
C VAL A 40 -7.23 -7.20 1.08
N TRP A 41 -7.88 -7.37 2.22
CA TRP A 41 -9.05 -6.59 2.61
C TRP A 41 -8.71 -5.12 2.87
N GLU A 42 -7.49 -4.82 3.35
CA GLU A 42 -7.02 -3.44 3.61
C GLU A 42 -7.06 -2.58 2.34
N LEU A 43 -6.76 -3.18 1.19
CA LEU A 43 -6.80 -2.49 -0.10
C LEU A 43 -8.21 -2.48 -0.66
N ARG A 44 -8.97 -3.58 -0.54
CA ARG A 44 -10.38 -3.60 -0.98
C ARG A 44 -11.22 -2.54 -0.30
N SER A 45 -11.05 -2.35 1.01
CA SER A 45 -11.79 -1.34 1.78
C SER A 45 -11.40 0.09 1.44
N PHE A 46 -10.26 0.28 0.77
CA PHE A 46 -9.75 1.57 0.32
C PHE A 46 -10.21 1.96 -1.09
N LEU A 47 -10.81 1.04 -1.85
CA LEU A 47 -11.29 1.30 -3.20
C LEU A 47 -12.40 2.38 -3.21
N PRO A 48 -12.48 3.21 -4.27
CA PRO A 48 -11.53 3.34 -5.38
C PRO A 48 -10.30 4.17 -5.00
N TYR A 49 -9.16 3.91 -5.66
CA TYR A 49 -7.93 4.70 -5.50
C TYR A 49 -7.11 4.76 -6.79
N LYS A 50 -6.25 5.77 -6.89
CA LYS A 50 -5.18 5.89 -7.87
C LYS A 50 -3.88 5.29 -7.32
N VAL A 51 -3.18 4.52 -8.14
CA VAL A 51 -1.88 3.92 -7.82
C VAL A 51 -0.75 4.78 -8.39
N VAL A 52 0.26 5.08 -7.58
CA VAL A 52 1.48 5.78 -8.02
C VAL A 52 2.70 5.01 -7.50
N LEU A 53 3.62 4.63 -8.38
CA LEU A 53 4.91 4.08 -7.95
C LEU A 53 5.79 5.22 -7.39
N LEU A 54 6.27 5.06 -6.15
CA LEU A 54 7.14 6.05 -5.51
C LEU A 54 8.62 5.72 -5.63
N SER A 55 8.96 4.44 -5.45
CA SER A 55 10.34 3.98 -5.48
C SER A 55 10.40 2.54 -5.92
N GLU A 56 11.40 2.22 -6.72
CA GLU A 56 11.80 0.85 -6.96
C GLU A 56 12.70 0.39 -5.82
N ILE A 57 12.50 -0.83 -5.33
CA ILE A 57 13.37 -1.46 -4.32
C ILE A 57 14.36 -2.39 -5.02
N ASP A 58 13.86 -3.17 -5.97
CA ASP A 58 14.64 -4.03 -6.86
C ASP A 58 13.89 -4.24 -8.19
N ASP A 59 14.32 -5.20 -9.00
CA ASP A 59 13.70 -5.52 -10.29
C ASP A 59 12.23 -5.96 -10.16
N ASN A 60 11.85 -6.56 -9.03
CA ASN A 60 10.56 -7.20 -8.82
C ASN A 60 9.64 -6.42 -7.88
N TYR A 61 10.17 -5.62 -6.96
CA TYR A 61 9.44 -4.95 -5.89
C TYR A 61 9.52 -3.43 -5.98
N GLY A 62 8.42 -2.79 -5.60
CA GLY A 62 8.30 -1.34 -5.53
C GLY A 62 7.43 -0.88 -4.37
N VAL A 63 7.65 0.36 -3.95
CA VAL A 63 6.77 1.06 -3.00
C VAL A 63 5.76 1.88 -3.79
N PHE A 64 4.49 1.61 -3.54
CA PHE A 64 3.36 2.26 -4.17
C PHE A 64 2.63 3.16 -3.18
N LYS A 65 2.13 4.28 -3.69
CA LYS A 65 1.24 5.20 -3.00
C LYS A 65 -0.15 5.07 -3.61
N LEU A 66 -1.13 4.74 -2.77
CA LEU A 66 -2.54 4.69 -3.13
C LEU A 66 -3.20 5.96 -2.60
N ILE A 67 -3.97 6.65 -3.44
CA ILE A 67 -4.59 7.94 -3.13
C ILE A 67 -6.07 7.86 -3.55
N LYS A 68 -6.99 8.30 -2.69
CA LYS A 68 -8.41 8.45 -3.08
C LYS A 68 -8.59 9.51 -4.17
#